data_AF-A0A7S4F001-F1
#
_entry.id   AF-A0A7S4F001-F1
#
_cell.length_a   1.000
_cell.length_b   1.000
_cell.length_c   1.000
_cell.angle_alpha   90.00
_cell.angle_beta   90.00
_cell.angle_gamma   90.00
#
_symmetry.space_group_name_H-M   'P 1'
#
loop_
_entity.id
_entity.type
_entity.pdbx_description
1 polymer ?
#
loop_
_entity_poly.entity_id
_entity_poly.type
_entity_poly.pdbx_seq_one_letter_code
_entity_poly.pdbx_strand_id
1 'polypeptide(L)'
;MLASLPTDPLRLVEKLALGPWRVLLLHGEDDIVVPLAQARALHEACGERSTLCVIAGGHNGLCEERKYQEAVETFLQSVAEEKEALLRNVAGERGERDGRKSLDRTVGGGVGCEVGCGVGCEVGCGVGCEVGCG
;
A
#
# COMPACT_ATOMS: atom_id res chain seq x y z
N MET A 1 -14.30 -29.38 22.27
CA MET A 1 -14.91 -28.31 21.46
C MET A 1 -14.11 -27.04 21.70
N LEU A 2 -13.16 -26.72 20.83
CA LEU A 2 -12.39 -25.48 20.94
C LEU A 2 -13.25 -24.35 20.37
N ALA A 3 -13.65 -23.42 21.23
CA ALA A 3 -14.25 -22.16 20.80
C ALA A 3 -13.16 -21.35 20.08
N SER A 4 -13.13 -21.41 18.74
CA SER A 4 -12.44 -20.38 17.96
C SER A 4 -13.32 -19.13 18.01
N LEU A 5 -13.08 -18.28 19.01
CA LEU A 5 -13.64 -16.93 19.03
C LEU A 5 -13.32 -16.26 17.68
N PRO A 6 -14.29 -15.53 17.07
CA PRO A 6 -13.98 -14.70 15.92
C PRO A 6 -12.87 -13.75 16.35
N THR A 7 -11.77 -13.74 15.60
CA THR A 7 -10.70 -12.74 15.76
C THR A 7 -11.34 -11.38 15.57
N ASP A 8 -11.72 -10.74 16.67
CA ASP A 8 -12.30 -9.42 16.68
C ASP A 8 -11.30 -8.46 16.01
N PRO A 9 -11.62 -7.95 14.81
CA PRO A 9 -10.70 -7.11 14.06
C PRO A 9 -10.40 -5.80 14.80
N LEU A 10 -11.26 -5.40 15.75
CA LEU A 10 -11.06 -4.21 16.57
C LEU A 10 -9.94 -4.38 17.61
N ARG A 11 -9.54 -5.61 17.95
CA ARG A 11 -8.44 -5.86 18.90
C ARG A 11 -7.08 -5.37 18.42
N LEU A 12 -6.91 -5.15 17.13
CA LEU A 12 -5.65 -4.71 16.53
C LEU A 12 -5.75 -3.30 15.92
N VAL A 13 -6.87 -2.61 16.11
CA VAL A 13 -7.11 -1.24 15.64
C VAL A 13 -5.98 -0.30 16.03
N GLU A 14 -5.49 -0.36 17.27
CA GLU A 14 -4.40 0.50 17.71
C GLU A 14 -3.13 0.29 16.89
N LYS A 15 -2.83 -0.95 16.48
CA LYS A 15 -1.66 -1.24 15.64
C LYS A 15 -1.86 -0.75 14.20
N LEU A 16 -3.10 -0.81 13.71
CA LEU A 16 -3.45 -0.30 12.39
C LEU A 16 -3.40 1.24 12.36
N ALA A 17 -3.95 1.89 13.38
CA ALA A 17 -3.99 3.35 13.51
C ALA A 17 -2.60 3.96 13.73
N LEU A 18 -1.72 3.30 14.48
CA LEU A 18 -0.36 3.77 14.76
C LEU A 18 0.64 3.43 13.66
N GLY A 19 0.34 2.45 12.81
CA GLY A 19 1.23 2.00 11.74
C GLY A 19 1.27 2.97 10.55
N PRO A 20 2.36 3.00 9.77
CA PRO A 20 2.47 3.84 8.56
C PRO A 20 1.61 3.35 7.38
N TRP A 21 0.80 2.31 7.59
CA TRP A 21 0.05 1.62 6.55
C TRP A 21 -1.21 2.39 6.20
N ARG A 22 -1.56 2.35 4.92
CA ARG A 22 -2.91 2.69 4.46
C ARG A 22 -3.76 1.44 4.40
N VAL A 23 -5.05 1.59 4.68
CA VAL A 23 -5.97 0.45 4.80
C VAL A 23 -7.18 0.67 3.89
N LEU A 24 -7.46 -0.29 3.02
CA LEU A 24 -8.72 -0.35 2.28
C LEU A 24 -9.66 -1.36 2.95
N LEU A 25 -10.85 -0.92 3.31
CA LEU A 25 -11.93 -1.74 3.87
C LEU A 25 -12.99 -1.93 2.80
N LEU A 26 -13.22 -3.18 2.42
CA LEU A 26 -14.27 -3.57 1.46
C LEU A 26 -15.34 -4.33 2.22
N HIS A 27 -16.60 -3.92 2.08
CA HIS A 27 -17.70 -4.53 2.83
C HIS A 27 -18.99 -4.60 2.03
N GLY A 28 -19.68 -5.74 2.12
CA GLY A 28 -21.03 -5.92 1.58
C GLY A 28 -22.06 -5.13 2.38
N GLU A 29 -22.94 -4.38 1.73
CA GLU A 29 -23.99 -3.62 2.41
C GLU A 29 -24.95 -4.53 3.20
N ASP A 30 -25.26 -5.70 2.63
CA ASP A 30 -26.23 -6.67 3.14
C ASP A 30 -25.55 -7.89 3.80
N ASP A 31 -24.31 -7.74 4.28
CA ASP A 31 -23.61 -8.83 4.97
C ASP A 31 -24.26 -9.12 6.33
N ILE A 32 -24.97 -10.25 6.40
CA ILE A 32 -25.66 -10.75 7.59
C ILE A 32 -24.73 -11.51 8.56
N VAL A 33 -23.54 -11.91 8.10
CA VAL A 33 -22.57 -12.68 8.89
C VAL A 33 -21.64 -11.73 9.63
N VAL A 34 -21.16 -10.71 8.93
CA VAL A 34 -20.32 -9.64 9.49
C VAL A 34 -21.07 -8.32 9.31
N PRO A 35 -21.63 -7.74 10.39
CA PRO A 35 -22.40 -6.50 10.27
C PRO A 35 -21.55 -5.33 9.79
N LEU A 36 -22.10 -4.53 8.88
CA LEU A 36 -21.47 -3.29 8.36
C LEU A 36 -21.00 -2.33 9.47
N ALA A 37 -21.66 -2.34 10.62
CA ALA A 37 -21.26 -1.55 11.79
C ALA A 37 -19.81 -1.83 12.23
N GLN A 38 -19.31 -3.06 12.06
CA GLN A 38 -17.93 -3.42 12.42
C GLN A 38 -16.93 -2.75 11.47
N ALA A 39 -17.18 -2.75 10.16
CA ALA A 39 -16.34 -2.06 9.19
C ALA A 39 -16.35 -0.55 9.38
N ARG A 40 -17.49 0.03 9.75
CA ARG A 40 -17.60 1.46 10.09
C ARG A 40 -16.80 1.82 11.34
N ALA A 41 -16.92 1.02 12.40
CA ALA A 41 -16.14 1.24 13.62
C ALA A 41 -14.63 1.14 13.37
N LEU A 42 -14.20 0.18 12.54
CA LEU A 42 -12.79 0.05 12.14
C LEU A 42 -12.31 1.26 11.31
N HIS A 43 -13.13 1.73 10.37
CA HIS A 43 -12.83 2.92 9.57
C HIS A 43 -12.68 4.17 10.45
N GLU A 44 -13.62 4.39 11.37
CA GLU A 44 -13.59 5.52 12.30
C GLU A 44 -12.34 5.48 13.19
N ALA A 45 -11.97 4.29 13.69
CA ALA A 45 -10.82 4.15 14.55
C ALA A 45 -9.47 4.28 13.81
N CYS A 46 -9.41 3.91 12.52
CA CYS A 46 -8.24 4.10 11.67
C CYS A 46 -8.13 5.54 11.10
N GLY A 47 -9.22 6.30 11.11
CA GLY A 47 -9.27 7.68 10.62
C GLY A 47 -8.90 7.82 9.14
N GLU A 48 -8.25 8.94 8.81
CA GLU A 48 -7.88 9.34 7.44
C GLU A 48 -6.98 8.35 6.70
N ARG A 49 -6.34 7.41 7.42
CA ARG A 49 -5.47 6.38 6.83
C ARG A 49 -6.25 5.21 6.24
N SER A 50 -7.55 5.17 6.48
CA SER A 50 -8.42 4.13 5.99
C SER A 50 -9.43 4.66 4.98
N THR A 51 -9.75 3.83 3.99
CA THR A 51 -10.80 4.07 3.02
C THR A 51 -11.83 2.96 3.17
N LEU A 52 -13.10 3.31 3.39
CA LEU A 52 -14.20 2.34 3.43
C LEU A 52 -15.00 2.39 2.14
N CYS A 53 -15.06 1.26 1.42
CA CYS A 53 -15.94 1.07 0.27
C CYS A 53 -17.04 0.07 0.64
N VAL A 54 -18.28 0.57 0.68
CA VAL A 54 -19.48 -0.27 0.86
C VAL A 54 -20.06 -0.60 -0.51
N ILE A 55 -20.22 -1.88 -0.77
CA ILE A 55 -20.60 -2.42 -2.08
C ILE A 55 -21.88 -3.24 -1.89
N ALA A 56 -22.84 -3.10 -2.80
CA ALA A 56 -24.06 -3.90 -2.71
C ALA A 56 -23.71 -5.41 -2.74
N GLY A 57 -24.40 -6.22 -1.94
CA GLY A 57 -24.09 -7.64 -1.76
C GLY A 57 -23.80 -8.01 -0.31
N GLY A 58 -23.49 -9.29 -0.09
CA GLY A 58 -23.31 -9.87 1.24
C GLY A 58 -21.98 -10.60 1.40
N HIS A 59 -21.90 -11.47 2.40
CA HIS A 59 -20.65 -12.11 2.82
C HIS A 59 -19.89 -12.87 1.72
N ASN A 60 -20.64 -13.55 0.84
CA ASN A 60 -20.07 -14.47 -0.15
C ASN A 60 -20.05 -13.88 -1.57
N GLY A 61 -20.47 -12.63 -1.75
CA GLY A 61 -20.63 -12.07 -3.08
C GLY A 61 -20.98 -10.60 -3.04
N LEU A 62 -20.13 -9.82 -3.71
CA LEU A 62 -20.38 -8.42 -4.02
C LEU A 62 -21.04 -8.34 -5.40
N CYS A 63 -22.11 -7.56 -5.52
CA CYS A 63 -22.90 -7.44 -6.73
C CYS A 63 -22.34 -6.41 -7.72
N GLU A 64 -21.50 -5.48 -7.26
CA GLU A 64 -20.95 -4.41 -8.09
C GLU A 64 -19.44 -4.61 -8.35
N GLU A 65 -19.11 -5.56 -9.23
CA GLU A 65 -17.70 -5.89 -9.56
C GLU A 65 -16.91 -4.65 -10.02
N ARG A 66 -17.51 -3.79 -10.85
CA ARG A 66 -16.85 -2.56 -11.30
C ARG A 66 -16.47 -1.63 -10.15
N LYS A 67 -17.36 -1.46 -9.17
CA LYS A 67 -17.13 -0.61 -8.00
C LYS A 67 -16.04 -1.19 -7.10
N TYR A 68 -16.00 -2.52 -6.97
CA TYR A 68 -14.90 -3.22 -6.32
C TYR A 68 -13.57 -2.92 -7.01
N GLN A 69 -13.50 -3.12 -8.33
CA GLN A 69 -12.29 -2.90 -9.13
C GLN A 69 -11.81 -1.44 -9.03
N GLU A 70 -12.71 -0.48 -9.27
CA GLU A 70 -12.42 0.96 -9.17
C GLU A 70 -11.87 1.34 -7.77
N ALA A 71 -12.44 0.80 -6.69
CA ALA A 71 -11.98 1.06 -5.34
C ALA A 71 -10.58 0.52 -5.08
N VAL A 72 -10.28 -0.69 -5.57
CA VAL A 72 -8.95 -1.31 -5.43
C VAL A 72 -7.92 -0.56 -6.26
N GLU A 73 -8.20 -0.26 -7.52
CA GLU A 73 -7.30 0.45 -8.42
C GLU A 73 -6.97 1.85 -7.89
N THR A 74 -8.00 2.62 -7.49
CA THR A 74 -7.83 3.96 -6.92
C THR A 74 -6.96 3.92 -5.66
N PHE A 75 -7.20 2.94 -4.79
CA PHE A 75 -6.41 2.77 -3.58
C PHE A 75 -4.94 2.45 -3.89
N LEU A 76 -4.68 1.47 -4.77
CA LEU A 76 -3.32 1.10 -5.15
C LEU A 76 -2.56 2.25 -5.81
N GLN A 77 -3.23 3.02 -6.67
CA GLN A 77 -2.64 4.19 -7.30
C GLN A 77 -2.27 5.25 -6.25
N SER A 78 -3.16 5.54 -5.30
CA SER A 78 -2.89 6.53 -4.25
C SER A 78 -1.71 6.13 -3.35
N VAL A 79 -1.54 4.83 -3.05
CA VAL A 79 -0.39 4.31 -2.31
C VAL A 79 0.91 4.41 -3.12
N ALA A 80 0.84 4.15 -4.43
CA ALA A 80 2.00 4.29 -5.32
C ALA A 80 2.46 5.75 -5.42
N GLU A 81 1.53 6.69 -5.57
CA GLU A 81 1.83 8.13 -5.64
C GLU A 81 2.49 8.65 -4.35
N GLU A 82 2.00 8.22 -3.19
CA GLU A 82 2.60 8.55 -1.89
C GLU A 82 4.02 7.99 -1.76
N LYS A 83 4.25 6.74 -2.19
CA LYS A 83 5.58 6.13 -2.21
C LYS A 83 6.54 6.93 -3.07
N GLU A 84 6.13 7.31 -4.28
CA GLU A 84 6.95 8.11 -5.19
C GLU A 84 7.24 9.51 -4.62
N ALA A 85 6.25 10.14 -3.97
CA ALA A 85 6.46 11.42 -3.29
C ALA A 85 7.49 11.29 -2.15
N LEU A 86 7.42 10.23 -1.35
CA LEU A 86 8.37 9.95 -0.29
C LEU A 86 9.80 9.76 -0.84
N LEU A 87 9.95 8.99 -1.92
CA LEU A 87 11.24 8.76 -2.57
C LEU A 87 11.84 10.05 -3.14
N ARG A 88 11.03 10.91 -3.75
CA ARG A 88 11.47 12.23 -4.24
C ARG A 88 11.96 13.13 -3.10
N ASN A 89 11.26 13.15 -1.97
CA ASN A 89 11.67 13.94 -0.81
C ASN A 89 13.02 13.46 -0.25
N VAL A 90 13.21 12.15 -0.11
CA VAL A 90 14.49 11.57 0.35
C VAL A 90 15.63 11.82 -0.65
N ALA A 91 15.36 11.83 -1.95
CA ALA A 91 16.34 12.16 -2.98
C ALA A 91 16.68 13.66 -3.00
N GLY A 92 15.69 14.54 -2.82
CA GLY A 92 15.85 16.00 -2.77
C GLY A 92 16.69 16.49 -1.59
N GLU A 93 16.59 15.83 -0.43
CA GLU A 93 17.39 16.14 0.75
C GLU A 93 18.90 15.84 0.60
N ARG A 94 19.33 15.11 -0.45
CA ARG A 94 20.75 14.95 -0.81
C ARG A 94 21.28 16.04 -1.74
N GLY A 95 20.41 16.87 -2.31
CA GLY A 95 20.78 17.91 -3.28
C GLY A 95 21.21 19.25 -2.68
N GLU A 96 20.95 19.49 -1.38
CA GLU A 96 21.14 20.81 -0.76
C GLU A 96 22.09 20.77 0.43
N ARG A 97 23.31 20.26 0.19
CA ARG A 97 24.49 20.63 0.98
C ARG A 97 25.61 21.03 0.03
N ASP A 98 25.49 22.28 -0.40
CA ASP A 98 26.45 23.00 -1.22
C ASP A 98 27.84 23.05 -0.57
N GLY A 99 28.86 22.74 -1.37
CA GLY A 99 30.14 23.43 -1.35
C GLY A 99 31.14 23.10 -0.24
N ARG A 100 31.96 22.05 -0.46
CA ARG A 100 33.45 22.14 -0.43
C ARG A 100 34.14 20.80 -0.72
N LYS A 101 34.77 20.78 -1.91
CA LYS A 101 36.08 20.21 -2.27
C LYS A 101 36.31 18.68 -2.22
N SER A 102 36.87 18.25 -3.36
CA SER A 102 37.85 17.18 -3.59
C SER A 102 37.41 15.71 -3.48
N LEU A 103 37.35 15.08 -4.66
CA LEU A 103 37.94 13.77 -5.01
C LEU A 103 38.06 12.76 -3.86
N ASP A 104 37.18 11.76 -3.84
CA ASP A 104 37.64 10.38 -3.62
C ASP A 104 36.68 9.36 -4.24
N ARG A 105 37.27 8.29 -4.77
CA ARG A 105 36.63 7.18 -5.47
C ARG A 105 36.03 6.19 -4.47
N THR A 106 34.91 5.62 -4.87
CA THR A 106 34.47 4.25 -4.53
C THR A 106 34.13 3.98 -3.06
N VAL A 107 32.82 3.82 -2.79
CA VAL A 107 32.21 2.68 -2.07
C VAL A 107 30.72 3.02 -1.89
N GLY A 108 29.83 2.09 -2.28
CA GLY A 108 28.43 2.15 -1.89
C GLY A 108 27.39 1.73 -2.94
N GLY A 109 27.79 1.16 -4.07
CA GLY A 109 26.89 0.31 -4.86
C GLY A 109 26.55 -0.93 -4.04
N GLY A 110 25.34 -1.01 -3.48
CA GLY A 110 24.98 -2.15 -2.64
C GLY A 110 23.59 -2.13 -1.99
N VAL A 111 22.63 -1.32 -2.44
CA VAL A 111 21.24 -1.37 -1.92
C VAL A 111 20.16 -1.11 -2.97
N GLY A 112 20.51 -1.06 -4.25
CA GLY A 112 19.56 -0.84 -5.35
C GLY A 112 19.22 -2.07 -6.19
N CYS A 113 20.03 -3.14 -6.12
CA CYS A 113 19.94 -4.24 -7.08
C CYS A 113 19.26 -5.52 -6.56
N GLU A 114 18.89 -5.62 -5.28
CA GLU A 114 18.38 -6.88 -4.73
C GLU A 114 16.85 -6.93 -4.53
N VAL A 115 16.13 -5.82 -4.77
CA VAL A 115 14.65 -5.78 -4.65
C VAL A 115 13.97 -5.46 -5.98
N GLY A 116 14.70 -5.52 -7.10
CA GLY A 116 14.18 -5.29 -8.45
C GLY A 116 14.04 -6.54 -9.31
N CYS A 117 14.64 -7.67 -8.92
CA CYS A 117 14.72 -8.87 -9.78
C CYS A 117 13.73 -10.00 -9.40
N GLY A 118 12.81 -9.79 -8.46
CA GLY A 118 11.88 -10.84 -8.02
C GLY A 118 10.51 -10.85 -8.69
N VAL A 119 10.04 -9.73 -9.26
CA VAL A 119 8.63 -9.59 -9.71
C VAL A 119 8.50 -8.89 -11.08
N GLY A 120 9.59 -8.39 -11.67
CA GLY A 120 9.54 -7.58 -12.89
C GLY A 120 10.09 -8.22 -14.16
N CYS A 121 10.61 -9.46 -14.11
CA CYS A 121 11.39 -10.01 -15.23
C CYS A 121 10.56 -10.68 -16.36
N GLU A 122 9.23 -10.68 -16.31
CA GLU A 122 8.43 -11.36 -17.36
C GLU A 122 7.59 -10.44 -18.25
N VAL A 123 7.58 -9.12 -18.02
CA VAL A 123 6.74 -8.18 -18.82
C VAL A 123 7.47 -6.88 -19.24
N GLY A 124 8.81 -6.85 -19.23
CA GLY A 124 9.55 -5.60 -19.49
C GLY A 124 10.84 -5.69 -20.29
N CYS A 125 11.21 -6.86 -20.81
CA CYS A 125 12.40 -6.98 -21.68
C CYS A 125 12.07 -6.47 -23.09
N GLY A 126 12.04 -5.14 -23.25
CA GLY A 126 11.89 -4.51 -24.56
C GLY A 126 12.27 -3.03 -24.63
N VAL A 127 12.36 -2.31 -23.50
CA VAL A 127 12.74 -0.89 -23.51
C VAL A 127 13.47 -0.57 -22.21
N GLY A 128 14.81 -0.66 -22.20
CA GLY A 128 15.58 -0.29 -21.00
C GLY A 128 17.02 -0.80 -20.92
N CYS A 129 17.48 -1.61 -21.88
CA CYS A 129 18.89 -2.01 -21.95
C CYS A 129 19.68 -1.09 -22.89
N GLU A 130 19.76 0.20 -22.58
CA GLU A 130 20.81 1.08 -23.13
C GLU A 130 21.04 2.35 -22.30
N VAL A 131 21.01 2.25 -20.96
CA VAL A 131 21.67 3.28 -20.12
C VAL A 131 22.24 2.63 -18.86
N GLY A 132 23.27 1.79 -19.02
CA GLY A 132 23.84 1.11 -17.86
C GLY A 132 25.08 0.25 -18.08
N CYS A 133 25.61 0.18 -19.29
CA CYS A 133 26.93 -0.42 -19.54
C CYS A 133 27.69 0.50 -20.49
N GLY A 134 28.78 1.08 -20.00
CA GLY A 134 29.95 1.27 -20.85
C GLY A 134 30.57 -0.09 -21.15
#